data_AF-A0A564G6T1-F1
#
_entry.id   AF-A0A564G6T1-F1
#
_cell.length_a   1.000
_cell.length_b   1.000
_cell.length_c   1.000
_cell.angle_alpha   90.00
_cell.angle_beta   90.00
_cell.angle_gamma   90.00
#
_symmetry.space_group_name_H-M   'P 1'
#
loop_
_entity.id
_entity.type
_entity.pdbx_description
1 polymer ?
#
loop_
_entity_poly.entity_id
_entity_poly.type
_entity_poly.pdbx_seq_one_letter_code
_entity_poly.pdbx_strand_id
1 'polypeptide(L)' 'MSSSASTLRFLVAESETPEAREKRRTSVGRSSGETYLDILRRLAPGAACDRIQPADADASLPLGASLDG' A
#
# COMPACT_ATOMS: atom_id res chain seq x y z
N MET A 1 25.73 -3.11 -18.45
CA MET A 1 24.69 -4.17 -18.59
C MET A 1 23.60 -3.87 -17.57
N SER A 2 22.61 -3.05 -17.91
CA SER A 2 21.48 -2.78 -17.00
C SER A 2 20.54 -3.97 -17.05
N SER A 3 20.50 -4.74 -15.97
CA SER A 3 19.53 -5.81 -15.83
C SER A 3 18.13 -5.19 -15.79
N SER A 4 17.32 -5.55 -16.79
CA SER A 4 15.87 -5.33 -16.78
C SER A 4 15.25 -6.31 -15.78
N ALA A 5 15.56 -6.15 -14.49
CA ALA A 5 14.75 -6.78 -13.45
C ALA A 5 13.46 -5.97 -13.41
N SER A 6 12.37 -6.51 -13.94
CA SER A 6 11.06 -5.87 -13.81
C SER A 6 10.81 -5.63 -12.33
N THR A 7 10.95 -4.37 -11.90
CA THR A 7 10.62 -3.94 -10.55
C THR A 7 9.17 -4.35 -10.31
N LEU A 8 8.97 -5.35 -9.44
CA LEU A 8 7.62 -5.75 -9.05
C LEU A 8 6.89 -4.52 -8.53
N ARG A 9 5.70 -4.26 -9.06
CA ARG A 9 4.84 -3.15 -8.64
C ARG A 9 3.66 -3.71 -7.88
N PHE A 10 3.53 -3.32 -6.62
CA PHE A 10 2.44 -3.73 -5.75
C PHE A 10 1.54 -2.52 -5.47
N LEU A 11 0.23 -2.71 -5.62
CA LEU A 11 -0.79 -1.79 -5.14
C LEU A 11 -1.51 -2.43 -3.96
N VAL A 12 -1.37 -1.85 -2.77
CA VAL A 12 -2.01 -2.33 -1.55
C VAL A 12 -3.27 -1.51 -1.29
N ALA A 13 -4.42 -2.14 -1.43
CA ALA A 13 -5.72 -1.54 -1.12
C ALA A 13 -6.13 -1.87 0.31
N GLU A 14 -6.09 -0.87 1.21
CA GLU A 14 -6.55 -1.02 2.59
C GLU A 14 -8.08 -0.91 2.67
N SER A 15 -8.73 -1.89 3.30
CA SER A 15 -10.17 -1.87 3.58
C SER A 15 -10.55 -1.33 4.96
N GLU A 16 -9.58 -1.10 5.84
CA GLU A 16 -9.84 -0.49 7.16
C GLU A 16 -10.41 0.91 6.98
N THR A 17 -11.45 1.30 7.73
CA THR A 17 -11.97 2.69 7.74
C THR A 17 -10.99 3.63 8.48
N PRO A 18 -11.13 4.96 8.34
CA PRO A 18 -10.30 5.91 9.08
C PRO A 18 -10.26 5.65 10.59
N GLU A 19 -11.42 5.38 11.20
CA GLU A 19 -11.58 5.17 12.64
C GLU A 19 -10.93 3.86 13.08
N ALA A 20 -11.07 2.81 12.27
CA ALA A 20 -10.43 1.52 12.52
C ALA A 20 -8.90 1.63 12.46
N ARG A 21 -8.37 2.35 11.47
CA ARG A 21 -6.93 2.61 11.36
C ARG A 21 -6.41 3.42 12.54
N GLU A 22 -7.12 4.46 12.96
CA GLU A 22 -6.69 5.28 14.08
C GLU A 22 -6.69 4.48 15.38
N LYS A 23 -7.77 3.74 15.66
CA LYS A 23 -7.84 2.84 16.81
C LYS A 23 -6.69 1.83 16.81
N ARG A 24 -6.34 1.29 15.63
CA ARG A 24 -5.21 0.35 15.48
C ARG A 24 -3.87 1.05 15.67
N ARG A 25 -3.68 2.27 15.16
CA ARG A 25 -2.48 3.09 15.42
C ARG A 25 -2.31 3.39 16.89
N THR A 26 -3.37 3.78 17.59
CA THR A 26 -3.32 4.00 19.05
C THR A 26 -2.97 2.70 19.81
N SER A 27 -3.44 1.55 19.32
CA SER A 27 -3.23 0.26 20.00
C SER A 27 -1.88 -0.41 19.71
N VAL A 28 -1.38 -0.37 18.47
CA VAL A 28 -0.19 -1.14 18.03
C VAL A 28 0.81 -0.29 17.23
N GLY A 29 0.59 1.02 17.13
CA GLY A 29 1.49 1.98 16.50
C GLY A 29 1.41 2.07 14.97
N ARG A 30 0.69 1.16 14.28
CA ARG A 30 0.64 1.09 12.81
C ARG A 30 -0.69 0.54 12.26
N SER A 31 -1.10 0.95 11.06
CA SER A 31 -2.24 0.33 10.33
C SER A 31 -1.86 -1.03 9.71
N SER A 32 -2.85 -1.80 9.26
CA SER A 32 -2.60 -3.14 8.69
C SER A 32 -1.83 -3.06 7.38
N GLY A 33 -2.14 -2.10 6.51
CA GLY A 33 -1.39 -1.94 5.26
C GLY A 33 0.01 -1.35 5.45
N GLU A 34 0.31 -0.61 6.53
CA GLU A 34 1.71 -0.25 6.85
C GLU A 34 2.53 -1.49 7.17
N THR A 35 1.95 -2.42 7.94
CA THR A 35 2.60 -3.69 8.28
C THR A 35 2.80 -4.55 7.03
N TYR A 36 1.80 -4.57 6.14
CA TYR A 36 1.87 -5.32 4.90
C TYR A 36 2.92 -4.78 3.92
N LEU A 37 3.01 -3.45 3.77
CA LEU A 37 4.05 -2.80 2.97
C LEU A 37 5.46 -3.14 3.48
N ASP A 38 5.67 -3.14 4.80
CA ASP A 38 6.97 -3.49 5.38
C ASP A 38 7.35 -4.94 5.07
N ILE A 39 6.38 -5.86 5.03
CA ILE A 39 6.62 -7.24 4.60
C ILE A 39 6.99 -7.29 3.12
N LEU A 40 6.26 -6.59 2.24
CA LEU A 40 6.54 -6.56 0.79
C LEU A 40 7.95 -6.02 0.50
N ARG A 41 8.38 -4.96 1.21
CA ARG A 41 9.73 -4.40 1.07
C ARG A 41 10.82 -5.37 1.52
N ARG A 42 10.54 -6.21 2.53
CA ARG A 42 11.48 -7.26 2.98
C ARG A 42 11.55 -8.43 2.00
N LEU A 43 10.41 -8.81 1.41
CA LEU A 43 10.33 -9.94 0.48
C LEU A 43 10.87 -9.61 -0.91
N ALA A 44 10.66 -8.39 -1.38
CA ALA A 44 11.11 -7.92 -2.67
C ALA A 44 11.87 -6.59 -2.54
N PRO A 45 13.15 -6.63 -2.15
CA PRO A 45 14.00 -5.44 -2.12
C PRO A 45 14.08 -4.83 -3.51
N GLY A 46 13.55 -3.63 -3.69
CA GLY A 46 13.49 -2.94 -4.98
C GLY A 46 12.11 -2.96 -5.66
N ALA A 47 11.10 -3.56 -5.05
CA ALA A 47 9.71 -3.43 -5.51
C ALA A 47 9.15 -2.02 -5.25
N ALA A 48 8.40 -1.48 -6.21
CA ALA A 48 7.62 -0.28 -6.01
C ALA A 48 6.31 -0.67 -5.32
N CYS A 49 6.04 -0.11 -4.16
CA CYS A 49 4.83 -0.43 -3.40
C CYS A 49 4.03 0.85 -3.17
N ASP A 50 2.84 0.91 -3.76
CA ASP A 50 1.86 1.97 -3.58
C ASP A 50 0.77 1.49 -2.62
N ARG A 51 0.25 2.40 -1.80
CA ARG A 51 -0.86 2.11 -0.90
C ARG A 51 -1.99 3.09 -1.13
N ILE A 52 -3.19 2.56 -1.23
CA ILE A 52 -4.44 3.31 -1.30
C ILE A 52 -5.37 2.90 -0.17
N GLN A 53 -6.28 3.79 0.18
CA GLN A 53 -7.21 3.65 1.29
C GLN A 53 -8.66 3.69 0.79
N PRO A 54 -9.11 2.78 -0.10
CA PRO A 54 -10.41 2.90 -0.78
C PRO A 54 -11.64 2.91 0.13
N ALA A 55 -11.49 2.57 1.42
CA ALA A 55 -12.54 2.78 2.42
C ALA A 55 -12.74 4.26 2.81
N ASP A 56 -11.84 5.16 2.40
CA ASP A 56 -11.94 6.61 2.60
C ASP A 56 -12.64 7.24 1.41
N ALA A 57 -13.58 8.15 1.66
CA ALA A 57 -14.34 8.82 0.61
C ALA A 57 -13.44 9.63 -0.36
N ASP A 58 -12.31 10.14 0.14
CA ASP A 58 -11.36 10.95 -0.62
C ASP A 58 -10.17 10.14 -1.15
N ALA A 59 -10.25 8.81 -1.10
CA ALA A 59 -9.17 7.95 -1.54
C ALA A 59 -8.90 8.10 -3.05
N SER A 60 -7.65 8.41 -3.37
CA SER A 60 -7.21 8.55 -4.75
C SER A 60 -6.25 7.42 -5.13
N LEU A 61 -6.24 7.07 -6.41
CA LEU A 61 -5.22 6.20 -6.98
C LEU A 61 -3.87 6.92 -7.07
N PRO A 62 -2.75 6.18 -7.13
CA PRO A 62 -1.45 6.77 -7.42
C PRO A 62 -1.47 7.48 -8.76
N LEU A 63 -0.71 8.57 -8.89
CA LEU A 63 -0.57 9.33 -10.13
C LEU A 63 -0.22 8.41 -11.31
N GLY A 64 -1.04 8.44 -12.36
CA GLY A 64 -0.86 7.62 -13.56
C GLY A 64 -1.40 6.18 -13.47
N ALA A 65 -2.02 5.80 -12.35
CA ALA A 65 -2.78 4.56 -12.26
C ALA A 65 -4.24 4.80 -12.65
N SER A 66 -4.81 3.92 -13.46
CA SER A 66 -6.24 3.84 -13.76
C SER A 66 -6.71 2.42 -13.48
N LEU A 67 -7.92 2.29 -12.96
CA LEU A 67 -8.60 0.99 -12.88
C LEU A 67 -9.46 0.88 -14.13
N ASP A 68 -8.95 0.20 -15.16
CA ASP A 68 -9.77 -0.13 -16.32
C ASP A 68 -10.73 -1.27 -15.91
N GLY A 69 -12.03 -0.99 -15.98
CA GLY A 69 -13.11 -1.92 -15.63
C GLY A 69 -14.42 -1.51 -16.28
#